data_AF-A0A1Y3EHD9-F1
#
_entry.id   AF-A0A1Y3EHD9-F1
#
_cell.length_a   1.000
_cell.length_b   1.000
_cell.length_c   1.000
_cell.angle_alpha   90.00
_cell.angle_beta   90.00
_cell.angle_gamma   90.00
#
_symmetry.space_group_name_H-M   'P 1'
#
loop_
_entity.id
_entity.type
_entity.pdbx_description
1 polymer ?
#
loop_
_entity_poly.entity_id
_entity_poly.type
_entity_poly.pdbx_seq_one_letter_code
_entity_poly.pdbx_strand_id
1 'polypeptide(L)'
;MIVSCLVAIGWCQLTANVLPTVRSIDNSGNDQSQFSIGPCDEGYTFIPMAFAAMLYCLYMMECWHYQSRQNSISKSDIGSLNVHLEKLRAAAPVVWWQAVCYHYTRRTRHITRYRNGDAVVANQVYYERINSKTATCGFVYQTCGVRDISKCLINLDRFPVTKVRFTKSFVFTTLQAANEFEEQRARFFHDNETIDDYMEIREGMDLMNVVFKENILVFRNPAQAPWFHSKLAYWLFSTMLLSWPLRVFVDCRTAHAHCQVIFNISIPTYQQYIQYSSE
;
A
#
# COMPACT_ATOMS: atom_id res chain seq x y z
N MET A 1 8.66 9.92 25.60
CA MET A 1 7.57 9.05 26.10
C MET A 1 8.05 8.08 27.18
N ILE A 2 8.94 7.11 26.91
CA ILE A 2 9.53 6.32 28.01
C ILE A 2 10.26 7.24 29.00
N VAL A 3 11.08 8.17 28.51
CA VAL A 3 11.76 9.15 29.35
C VAL A 3 10.77 10.05 30.11
N SER A 4 9.64 10.44 29.52
CA SER A 4 8.65 11.27 30.22
C SER A 4 7.87 10.48 31.28
N CYS A 5 7.61 9.19 31.05
CA CYS A 5 7.02 8.30 32.05
C CYS A 5 8.03 8.00 33.17
N LEU A 6 9.30 7.74 32.85
CA LEU A 6 10.37 7.55 33.84
C LEU A 6 10.65 8.83 34.64
N VAL A 7 10.56 10.00 34.01
CA VAL A 7 10.67 11.31 34.68
C VAL A 7 9.43 11.56 35.54
N ALA A 8 8.22 11.20 35.11
CA ALA A 8 7.02 11.31 35.94
C ALA A 8 7.04 10.35 37.13
N ILE A 9 7.47 9.10 36.94
CA ILE A 9 7.67 8.11 38.00
C ILE A 9 8.78 8.56 38.95
N GLY A 10 9.91 9.04 38.42
CA GLY A 10 11.01 9.58 39.21
C GLY A 10 10.61 10.82 39.99
N TRP A 11 9.86 11.74 39.38
CA TRP A 11 9.28 12.91 40.04
C TRP A 11 8.33 12.49 41.16
N CYS A 12 7.50 11.47 40.93
CA CYS A 12 6.61 10.94 41.96
C CYS A 12 7.34 10.27 43.13
N GLN A 13 8.42 9.53 42.86
CA GLN A 13 9.26 8.94 43.90
C GLN A 13 10.00 10.02 44.70
N LEU A 14 10.46 11.09 44.04
CA LEU A 14 11.12 12.22 44.70
C LEU A 14 10.14 13.05 45.54
N THR A 15 8.92 13.31 45.07
CA THR A 15 7.92 14.10 45.82
C THR A 15 7.28 13.30 46.96
N ALA A 16 7.09 11.99 46.81
CA ALA A 16 6.63 11.12 47.90
C ALA A 16 7.60 11.11 49.09
N ASN A 17 8.90 11.28 48.84
CA ASN A 17 9.92 11.38 49.88
C ASN A 17 10.03 12.78 50.54
N VAL A 18 9.34 13.80 49.99
CA VAL A 18 9.49 15.21 50.39
C VAL A 18 8.20 15.81 50.99
N LEU A 19 7.00 15.30 50.68
CA LEU A 19 5.76 15.81 51.27
C LEU A 19 5.51 15.30 52.70
N PRO A 20 5.07 16.17 53.63
CA PRO A 20 4.77 15.77 55.00
C PRO A 20 3.48 14.96 55.07
N THR A 21 3.55 13.78 55.69
CA THR A 21 2.38 12.94 56.01
C THR A 21 1.48 13.69 57.00
N VAL A 22 0.26 14.07 56.59
CA VAL A 22 -0.73 14.66 57.49
C VAL A 22 -1.41 13.53 58.28
N ARG A 23 -1.21 13.49 59.61
CA ARG A 23 -1.96 12.63 60.53
C ARG A 23 -3.17 13.38 61.03
N SER A 24 -4.39 12.95 60.69
CA SER A 24 -5.59 13.36 61.43
C SER A 24 -5.69 12.55 62.72
N ILE A 25 -5.74 13.25 63.86
CA ILE A 25 -6.02 12.64 65.16
C ILE A 25 -7.53 12.77 65.38
N ASP A 26 -8.25 11.65 65.29
CA ASP A 26 -9.62 11.57 65.81
C ASP A 26 -9.57 11.21 67.30
N ASN A 27 -10.25 11.99 68.14
CA ASN A 27 -10.34 11.79 69.60
C ASN A 27 -11.35 10.69 70.00
N SER A 28 -11.49 9.66 69.18
CA SER A 28 -12.27 8.45 69.48
C SER A 28 -11.36 7.28 69.17
N GLY A 29 -11.01 6.48 70.18
CA GLY A 29 -9.98 5.45 70.12
C GLY A 29 -10.31 4.28 69.18
N ASN A 30 -10.30 4.52 67.87
CA ASN A 30 -10.34 3.49 66.85
C ASN A 30 -9.55 3.93 65.60
N ASP A 31 -8.57 3.09 65.27
CA ASP A 31 -7.76 2.96 64.04
C ASP A 31 -7.45 4.20 63.17
N GLN A 32 -6.15 4.53 63.16
CA GLN A 32 -5.53 5.53 62.30
C GLN A 32 -5.65 5.14 60.81
N SER A 33 -6.53 5.79 60.05
CA SER A 33 -6.44 5.78 58.59
C SER A 33 -5.48 6.88 58.12
N GLN A 34 -4.26 6.49 57.75
CA GLN A 34 -3.30 7.39 57.10
C GLN A 34 -3.74 7.61 55.64
N PHE A 35 -4.29 8.77 55.33
CA PHE A 35 -4.64 9.13 53.94
C PHE A 35 -3.55 10.04 53.36
N SER A 36 -2.77 9.52 52.41
CA SER A 36 -1.75 10.28 51.68
C SER A 36 -2.38 10.92 50.44
N ILE A 37 -2.89 12.15 50.56
CA ILE A 37 -3.42 12.89 49.42
C ILE A 37 -2.26 13.61 48.73
N GLY A 38 -1.54 12.89 47.87
CA GLY A 38 -0.50 13.44 46.99
C GLY A 38 -0.80 13.12 45.53
N PRO A 39 -0.24 13.86 44.57
CA PRO A 39 -0.38 13.60 43.13
C PRO A 39 0.18 12.24 42.65
N CYS A 40 0.67 11.42 43.58
CA CYS A 40 1.23 10.09 43.39
C CYS A 40 0.48 9.02 44.20
N ASP A 41 -0.76 9.32 44.61
CA ASP A 41 -1.70 8.34 45.13
C ASP A 41 -1.89 7.20 44.11
N GLU A 42 -2.03 5.96 44.60
CA GLU A 42 -1.75 4.73 43.83
C GLU A 42 -2.41 4.75 42.45
N GLY A 43 -3.67 5.22 42.35
CA GLY A 43 -4.45 5.27 41.12
C GLY A 43 -3.90 6.15 39.98
N TYR A 44 -3.26 7.29 40.28
CA TYR A 44 -2.86 8.26 39.26
C TYR A 44 -1.57 7.88 38.52
N THR A 45 -0.74 7.02 39.12
CA THR A 45 0.47 6.50 38.46
C THR A 45 0.15 5.46 37.37
N PHE A 46 -0.96 4.73 37.51
CA PHE A 46 -1.40 3.73 36.53
C PHE A 46 -1.89 4.35 35.23
N ILE A 47 -2.43 5.56 35.26
CA ILE A 47 -2.97 6.22 34.07
C ILE A 47 -1.87 6.43 33.02
N PRO A 48 -0.74 7.13 33.30
CA PRO A 48 0.38 7.24 32.35
C PRO A 48 1.00 5.90 31.95
N MET A 49 1.07 4.93 32.85
CA MET A 49 1.60 3.59 32.54
C MET A 49 0.70 2.84 31.55
N ALA A 50 -0.62 2.89 31.74
CA ALA A 50 -1.59 2.30 30.82
C ALA A 50 -1.55 2.97 29.45
N PHE A 51 -1.47 4.31 29.40
CA PHE A 51 -1.29 5.04 28.14
C PHE A 51 0.03 4.68 27.44
N ALA A 52 1.14 4.57 28.18
CA ALA A 52 2.43 4.16 27.62
C ALA A 52 2.39 2.73 27.08
N ALA A 53 1.78 1.79 27.81
CA ALA A 53 1.60 0.41 27.37
C ALA A 53 0.71 0.32 26.12
N MET A 54 -0.41 1.05 26.09
CA MET A 54 -1.29 1.13 24.92
C MET A 54 -0.54 1.65 23.69
N LEU A 55 0.21 2.74 23.82
CA LEU A 55 1.02 3.30 22.72
C LEU A 55 2.11 2.34 22.27
N TYR A 56 2.76 1.62 23.18
CA TYR A 56 3.74 0.59 22.85
C TYR A 56 3.11 -0.57 22.06
N CYS A 57 1.91 -1.02 22.46
CA CYS A 57 1.16 -2.03 21.71
C CYS A 57 0.80 -1.56 20.30
N LEU A 58 0.32 -0.32 20.15
CA LEU A 58 0.04 0.28 18.83
C LEU A 58 1.30 0.36 17.97
N TYR A 59 2.42 0.76 18.56
CA TYR A 59 3.72 0.80 17.88
C TYR A 59 4.19 -0.61 17.43
N MET A 60 4.03 -1.63 18.28
CA MET A 60 4.37 -3.01 17.90
C MET A 60 3.46 -3.53 16.78
N MET A 61 2.17 -3.19 16.81
CA MET A 61 1.23 -3.49 15.74
C MET A 61 1.63 -2.81 14.43
N GLU A 62 2.03 -1.53 14.46
CA GLU A 62 2.55 -0.82 13.28
C GLU A 62 3.81 -1.51 12.73
N CYS A 63 4.75 -1.89 13.61
CA CYS A 63 5.97 -2.58 13.23
C CYS A 63 5.69 -3.97 12.62
N TRP A 64 4.68 -4.67 13.12
CA TRP A 64 4.19 -5.92 12.53
C TRP A 64 3.61 -5.70 11.13
N HIS A 65 2.71 -4.72 10.96
CA HIS A 65 2.12 -4.38 9.66
C HIS A 65 3.19 -3.98 8.64
N TYR A 66 4.16 -3.16 9.04
CA TYR A 66 5.29 -2.79 8.20
C TYR A 66 6.09 -4.02 7.73
N GLN A 67 6.45 -4.91 8.66
CA GLN A 67 7.20 -6.12 8.33
C GLN A 67 6.40 -7.08 7.45
N SER A 68 5.10 -7.21 7.68
CA SER A 68 4.20 -8.03 6.86
C SER A 68 4.18 -7.54 5.41
N ARG A 69 4.03 -6.22 5.21
CA ARG A 69 4.12 -5.59 3.89
C ARG A 69 5.50 -5.75 3.25
N GLN A 70 6.59 -5.69 4.02
CA GLN A 70 7.93 -5.91 3.46
C GLN A 70 8.16 -7.37 3.07
N ASN A 71 7.55 -8.32 3.78
CA ASN A 71 7.63 -9.75 3.49
C ASN A 71 6.83 -10.16 2.24
N SER A 72 5.80 -9.40 1.87
CA SER A 72 5.02 -9.66 0.65
C SER A 72 5.74 -9.23 -0.63
N ILE A 73 6.78 -8.39 -0.53
CA ILE A 73 7.60 -8.00 -1.67
C ILE A 73 8.44 -9.20 -2.12
N SER A 74 8.37 -9.51 -3.42
CA SER A 74 9.12 -10.62 -4.01
C SER A 74 10.62 -10.37 -3.89
N LYS A 75 11.36 -11.38 -3.43
CA LYS A 75 12.82 -11.34 -3.29
C LYS A 75 13.45 -12.22 -4.38
N SER A 76 14.47 -11.73 -5.06
CA SER A 76 15.19 -12.48 -6.09
C SER A 76 16.68 -12.15 -6.10
N ASP A 77 17.47 -13.01 -6.74
CA ASP A 77 18.84 -12.71 -7.13
C ASP A 77 18.87 -11.97 -8.49
N ILE A 78 20.06 -11.49 -8.87
CA ILE A 78 20.27 -10.80 -10.15
C ILE A 78 20.03 -11.76 -11.33
N GLY A 79 20.41 -13.03 -11.23
CA GLY A 79 20.21 -14.03 -12.28
C GLY A 79 18.73 -14.28 -12.56
N SER A 80 17.94 -14.59 -11.51
CA SER A 80 16.49 -14.79 -11.68
C SER A 80 15.77 -13.53 -12.12
N LEU A 81 16.24 -12.33 -11.73
CA LEU A 81 15.69 -11.07 -12.21
C LEU A 81 15.84 -10.94 -13.73
N ASN A 82 17.03 -11.24 -14.28
CA ASN A 82 17.27 -11.18 -15.71
C ASN A 82 16.38 -12.17 -16.47
N VAL A 83 16.26 -13.41 -15.99
CA VAL A 83 15.34 -14.41 -16.58
C VAL A 83 13.89 -13.93 -16.51
N HIS A 84 13.48 -13.30 -15.40
CA HIS A 84 12.15 -12.74 -15.27
C HIS A 84 11.92 -11.56 -16.22
N LEU A 85 12.91 -10.68 -16.39
CA LEU A 85 12.86 -9.56 -17.31
C LEU A 85 12.71 -10.03 -18.76
N GLU A 86 13.48 -11.04 -19.17
CA GLU A 86 13.35 -11.64 -20.50
C GLU A 86 11.97 -12.25 -20.72
N LYS A 87 11.39 -12.92 -19.70
CA LYS A 87 9.99 -13.38 -19.77
C LYS A 87 9.00 -12.24 -19.93
N LEU A 88 9.19 -11.14 -19.20
CA LEU A 88 8.32 -9.95 -19.30
C LEU A 88 8.39 -9.33 -20.70
N ARG A 89 9.58 -9.22 -21.28
CA ARG A 89 9.82 -8.66 -22.62
C ARG A 89 9.29 -9.55 -23.75
N ALA A 90 9.39 -10.87 -23.57
CA ALA A 90 8.90 -11.85 -24.52
C ALA A 90 7.37 -12.07 -24.45
N ALA A 91 6.71 -11.57 -23.41
CA ALA A 91 5.27 -11.72 -23.25
C ALA A 91 4.49 -10.86 -24.25
N ALA A 92 3.39 -11.40 -24.77
CA ALA A 92 2.48 -10.62 -25.61
C ALA A 92 1.63 -9.67 -24.73
N PRO A 93 1.60 -8.35 -25.02
CA PRO A 93 0.77 -7.41 -24.29
C PRO A 93 -0.70 -7.57 -24.67
N VAL A 94 -1.56 -7.67 -23.66
CA VAL A 94 -3.03 -7.69 -23.79
C VAL A 94 -3.53 -6.34 -23.29
N VAL A 95 -3.72 -5.40 -24.21
CA VAL A 95 -4.37 -4.12 -23.88
C VAL A 95 -5.87 -4.37 -23.83
N TRP A 96 -6.53 -3.90 -22.77
CA TRP A 96 -7.94 -4.15 -22.54
C TRP A 96 -8.65 -2.93 -21.98
N TRP A 97 -9.96 -2.94 -22.17
CA TRP A 97 -10.89 -1.95 -21.66
C TRP A 97 -12.13 -2.64 -21.11
N GLN A 98 -12.74 -2.04 -20.09
CA GLN A 98 -13.89 -2.56 -19.38
C GLN A 98 -14.88 -1.42 -19.12
N ALA A 99 -16.15 -1.65 -19.45
CA ALA A 99 -17.26 -0.78 -19.17
C ALA A 99 -18.09 -1.39 -18.04
N VAL A 100 -18.26 -0.64 -16.94
CA VAL A 100 -19.14 -1.01 -15.83
C VAL A 100 -20.30 -0.03 -15.81
N CYS A 101 -21.46 -0.46 -16.30
CA CYS A 101 -22.69 0.32 -16.30
C CYS A 101 -23.36 0.21 -14.92
N TYR A 102 -23.82 1.32 -14.36
CA TYR A 102 -24.40 1.38 -13.03
C TYR A 102 -25.42 2.51 -12.87
N HIS A 103 -26.33 2.34 -11.93
CA HIS A 103 -27.23 3.39 -11.44
C HIS A 103 -27.26 3.41 -9.92
N TYR A 104 -27.83 4.49 -9.37
CA TYR A 104 -28.03 4.63 -7.94
C TYR A 104 -29.47 4.30 -7.57
N THR A 105 -29.64 3.31 -6.70
CA THR A 105 -30.96 3.00 -6.14
C THR A 105 -31.12 3.64 -4.77
N ARG A 106 -32.29 4.22 -4.55
CA ARG A 106 -32.68 4.78 -3.26
C ARG A 106 -33.02 3.64 -2.30
N ARG A 107 -32.23 3.47 -1.24
CA ARG A 107 -32.48 2.52 -0.16
C ARG A 107 -32.77 3.26 1.14
N THR A 108 -33.52 2.61 2.03
CA THR A 108 -33.82 3.14 3.36
C THR A 108 -33.25 2.18 4.39
N ARG A 109 -32.52 2.70 5.37
CA ARG A 109 -32.09 1.94 6.54
C ARG A 109 -32.57 2.61 7.82
N HIS A 110 -32.82 1.81 8.84
CA HIS A 110 -33.05 2.31 10.18
C HIS A 110 -31.70 2.69 10.80
N ILE A 111 -31.60 3.92 11.28
CA ILE A 111 -30.46 4.39 12.06
C ILE A 111 -30.93 4.80 13.44
N THR A 112 -30.13 4.50 14.45
CA THR A 112 -30.37 5.01 15.80
C THR A 112 -29.72 6.39 15.92
N ARG A 113 -30.51 7.40 16.25
CA ARG A 113 -30.03 8.74 16.56
C ARG A 113 -30.27 9.00 18.05
N TYR A 114 -29.25 9.51 18.73
CA TYR A 114 -29.40 9.91 20.13
C TYR A 114 -29.86 11.35 20.20
N ARG A 115 -30.99 11.59 20.88
CA ARG A 115 -31.49 12.93 21.17
C ARG A 115 -31.74 13.00 22.67
N ASN A 116 -31.09 13.93 23.36
CA ASN A 116 -31.19 14.10 24.81
C ASN A 116 -30.87 12.82 25.64
N GLY A 117 -30.01 11.93 25.12
CA GLY A 117 -29.65 10.67 25.79
C GLY A 117 -30.48 9.45 25.38
N ASP A 118 -31.64 9.66 24.74
CA ASP A 118 -32.51 8.57 24.30
C ASP A 118 -32.19 8.11 22.88
N ALA A 119 -32.18 6.79 22.67
CA ALA A 119 -32.01 6.16 21.37
C ALA A 119 -33.32 6.19 20.57
N VAL A 120 -33.43 7.12 19.61
CA VAL A 120 -34.58 7.23 18.70
C VAL A 120 -34.24 6.57 17.37
N VAL A 121 -35.07 5.62 16.93
CA VAL A 121 -34.95 5.01 15.60
C VAL A 121 -35.49 5.98 14.56
N ALA A 122 -34.63 6.36 13.61
CA ALA A 122 -34.97 7.24 12.49
C ALA A 122 -34.69 6.54 11.16
N ASN A 123 -35.51 6.83 10.14
CA ASN A 123 -35.28 6.33 8.79
C ASN A 123 -34.28 7.23 8.07
N GLN A 124 -33.19 6.65 7.56
CA GLN A 124 -32.25 7.35 6.69
C GLN A 124 -32.33 6.79 5.29
N VAL A 125 -32.56 7.68 4.34
CA VAL A 125 -32.47 7.41 2.91
C VAL A 125 -31.02 7.56 2.48
N TYR A 126 -30.51 6.60 1.73
CA TYR A 126 -29.19 6.67 1.10
C TYR A 126 -29.26 6.11 -0.32
N TYR A 127 -28.27 6.47 -1.14
CA TYR A 127 -28.12 5.96 -2.48
C TYR A 127 -27.04 4.89 -2.50
N GLU A 128 -27.38 3.72 -3.03
CA GLU A 128 -26.46 2.60 -3.22
C GLU A 128 -26.20 2.42 -4.71
N ARG A 129 -24.92 2.31 -5.08
CA ARG A 129 -24.52 2.01 -6.45
C ARG A 129 -24.79 0.55 -6.74
N ILE A 130 -25.55 0.27 -7.80
CA ILE A 130 -25.79 -1.07 -8.31
C ILE A 130 -25.18 -1.17 -9.71
N ASN A 131 -24.27 -2.11 -9.90
CA ASN A 131 -23.72 -2.41 -11.21
C ASN A 131 -24.69 -3.32 -11.95
N SER A 132 -25.24 -2.84 -13.06
CA SER A 132 -26.20 -3.57 -13.90
C SER A 132 -25.49 -4.50 -14.88
N LYS A 133 -24.40 -4.03 -15.49
CA LYS A 133 -23.61 -4.77 -16.47
C LYS A 133 -22.12 -4.48 -16.33
N THR A 134 -21.30 -5.49 -16.57
CA THR A 134 -19.85 -5.34 -16.76
C THR A 134 -19.46 -6.02 -18.06
N ALA A 135 -18.93 -5.25 -19.02
CA ALA A 135 -18.41 -5.74 -20.29
C ALA A 135 -16.90 -5.50 -20.35
N THR A 136 -16.13 -6.43 -20.91
CA THR A 136 -14.68 -6.31 -21.08
C THR A 136 -14.30 -6.72 -22.50
N CYS A 137 -13.39 -5.99 -23.13
CA CYS A 137 -12.89 -6.27 -24.46
C CYS A 137 -11.39 -5.93 -24.53
N GLY A 138 -10.68 -6.57 -25.46
CA GLY A 138 -9.25 -6.40 -25.67
C GLY A 138 -8.96 -5.80 -27.04
N PHE A 139 -7.82 -5.12 -27.17
CA PHE A 139 -7.35 -4.64 -28.46
C PHE A 139 -7.00 -5.79 -29.39
N VAL A 140 -7.55 -5.74 -30.60
CA VAL A 140 -7.33 -6.75 -31.64
C VAL A 140 -6.20 -6.28 -32.54
N TYR A 141 -5.05 -6.97 -32.48
CA TYR A 141 -3.82 -6.63 -33.20
C TYR A 141 -3.77 -7.11 -34.67
N GLN A 142 -4.89 -7.30 -35.36
CA GLN A 142 -4.94 -7.98 -36.68
C GLN A 142 -3.95 -7.40 -37.72
N THR A 143 -3.78 -6.09 -37.73
CA THR A 143 -2.92 -5.32 -38.67
C THR A 143 -1.63 -4.82 -38.02
N CYS A 144 -1.48 -5.00 -36.71
CA CYS A 144 -0.47 -4.34 -35.90
C CYS A 144 0.60 -5.33 -35.43
N GLY A 145 1.87 -4.98 -35.65
CA GLY A 145 3.00 -5.66 -35.04
C GLY A 145 3.32 -5.09 -33.66
N VAL A 146 3.83 -5.93 -32.76
CA VAL A 146 4.29 -5.55 -31.43
C VAL A 146 5.78 -5.82 -31.30
N ARG A 147 6.54 -4.84 -30.79
CA ARG A 147 7.98 -4.98 -30.50
C ARG A 147 8.32 -4.41 -29.14
N ASP A 148 9.25 -5.06 -28.44
CA ASP A 148 9.79 -4.54 -27.19
C ASP A 148 10.77 -3.38 -27.46
N ILE A 149 10.61 -2.28 -26.73
CA ILE A 149 11.53 -1.13 -26.71
C ILE A 149 11.96 -0.76 -25.27
N SER A 150 11.86 -1.72 -24.35
CA SER A 150 12.23 -1.57 -22.95
C SER A 150 13.72 -1.26 -22.76
N LYS A 151 14.03 -0.39 -21.81
CA LYS A 151 15.42 -0.12 -21.41
C LYS A 151 16.00 -1.32 -20.64
N CYS A 152 17.33 -1.49 -20.73
CA CYS A 152 18.04 -2.50 -19.95
C CYS A 152 18.39 -1.98 -18.55
N LEU A 153 18.18 -2.83 -17.55
CA LEU A 153 18.74 -2.62 -16.22
C LEU A 153 20.23 -2.99 -16.25
N ILE A 154 21.09 -2.04 -15.91
CA ILE A 154 22.55 -2.23 -15.85
C ILE A 154 23.06 -1.91 -14.45
N ASN A 155 24.22 -2.46 -14.09
CA ASN A 155 24.95 -2.17 -12.85
C ASN A 155 24.18 -2.48 -11.54
N LEU A 156 23.32 -3.51 -11.55
CA LEU A 156 22.58 -4.00 -10.38
C LEU A 156 23.50 -4.59 -9.28
N ASP A 157 24.72 -4.96 -9.66
CA ASP A 157 25.78 -5.55 -8.84
C ASP A 157 26.56 -4.53 -7.99
N ARG A 158 26.44 -3.23 -8.29
CA ARG A 158 27.10 -2.15 -7.54
C ARG A 158 26.59 -2.01 -6.11
N PHE A 159 25.34 -2.37 -5.87
CA PHE A 159 24.67 -2.22 -4.57
C PHE A 159 24.33 -3.59 -3.96
N PRO A 160 24.38 -3.74 -2.62
CA PRO A 160 24.07 -5.01 -1.97
C PRO A 160 22.60 -5.41 -2.13
N VAL A 161 21.70 -4.42 -2.12
CA VAL A 161 20.26 -4.58 -2.30
C VAL A 161 19.75 -3.49 -3.23
N THR A 162 18.97 -3.89 -4.22
CA THR A 162 18.31 -2.98 -5.16
C THR A 162 16.81 -3.28 -5.19
N LYS A 163 15.98 -2.29 -4.90
CA LYS A 163 14.54 -2.36 -5.09
C LYS A 163 14.21 -1.93 -6.51
N VAL A 164 13.76 -2.88 -7.33
CA VAL A 164 13.35 -2.63 -8.71
C VAL A 164 11.84 -2.49 -8.75
N ARG A 165 11.37 -1.33 -9.21
CA ARG A 165 9.96 -1.07 -9.51
C ARG A 165 9.72 -1.28 -11.00
N PHE A 166 8.85 -2.21 -11.34
CA PHE A 166 8.41 -2.48 -12.69
C PHE A 166 7.13 -1.72 -13.01
N THR A 167 7.11 -1.11 -14.18
CA THR A 167 5.90 -0.55 -14.80
C THR A 167 5.77 -1.13 -16.21
N LYS A 168 4.53 -1.30 -16.65
CA LYS A 168 4.21 -1.82 -17.99
C LYS A 168 3.50 -0.73 -18.78
N SER A 169 3.88 -0.54 -20.04
CA SER A 169 3.30 0.47 -20.91
C SER A 169 3.34 0.02 -22.36
N PHE A 170 2.54 0.66 -23.19
CA PHE A 170 2.61 0.53 -24.64
C PHE A 170 2.63 1.91 -25.27
N VAL A 171 3.15 1.99 -26.49
CA VAL A 171 3.16 3.22 -27.29
C VAL A 171 2.86 2.89 -28.74
N PHE A 172 2.27 3.83 -29.46
CA PHE A 172 2.06 3.73 -30.89
C PHE A 172 3.13 4.55 -31.62
N THR A 173 3.79 3.96 -32.61
CA THR A 173 4.70 4.73 -33.48
C THR A 173 4.09 5.09 -34.82
N THR A 174 3.01 4.41 -35.23
CA THR A 174 2.28 4.71 -36.46
C THR A 174 0.91 5.28 -36.14
N LEU A 175 0.53 6.39 -36.81
CA LEU A 175 -0.77 7.03 -36.63
C LEU A 175 -1.94 6.08 -36.92
N GLN A 176 -1.80 5.23 -37.94
CA GLN A 176 -2.85 4.28 -38.32
C GLN A 176 -3.13 3.25 -37.21
N ALA A 177 -2.10 2.70 -36.55
CA ALA A 177 -2.30 1.81 -35.40
C ALA A 177 -2.98 2.54 -34.22
N ALA A 178 -2.65 3.82 -34.01
CA ALA A 178 -3.30 4.63 -32.98
C ALA A 178 -4.78 4.87 -33.31
N ASN A 179 -5.10 5.19 -34.56
CA ASN A 179 -6.48 5.38 -35.00
C ASN A 179 -7.30 4.10 -34.89
N GLU A 180 -6.73 2.94 -35.27
CA GLU A 180 -7.42 1.65 -35.15
C GLU A 180 -7.69 1.28 -33.68
N PHE A 181 -6.73 1.56 -32.79
CA PHE A 181 -6.92 1.41 -31.35
C PHE A 181 -8.06 2.31 -30.83
N GLU A 182 -8.03 3.60 -31.15
CA GLU A 182 -9.06 4.55 -30.72
C GLU A 182 -10.44 4.22 -31.30
N GLU A 183 -10.51 3.73 -32.53
CA GLU A 183 -11.76 3.33 -33.17
C GLU A 183 -12.37 2.09 -32.49
N GLN A 184 -11.57 1.04 -32.24
CA GLN A 184 -12.05 -0.14 -31.50
C GLN A 184 -12.52 0.23 -30.08
N ARG A 185 -11.76 1.10 -29.41
CA ARG A 185 -12.05 1.60 -28.06
C ARG A 185 -13.35 2.41 -28.04
N ALA A 186 -13.49 3.39 -28.95
CA ALA A 186 -14.66 4.24 -29.04
C ALA A 186 -15.93 3.44 -29.37
N ARG A 187 -15.85 2.51 -30.33
CA ARG A 187 -16.98 1.61 -30.67
C ARG A 187 -17.43 0.81 -29.45
N PHE A 188 -16.50 0.19 -28.73
CA PHE A 188 -16.85 -0.58 -27.52
C PHE A 188 -17.57 0.26 -26.46
N PHE A 189 -17.10 1.48 -26.19
CA PHE A 189 -17.75 2.31 -25.17
C PHE A 189 -19.07 2.89 -25.64
N HIS A 190 -19.18 3.26 -26.91
CA HIS A 190 -20.43 3.71 -27.50
C HIS A 190 -21.54 2.64 -27.38
N ASP A 191 -21.20 1.37 -27.64
CA ASP A 191 -22.13 0.24 -27.52
C ASP A 191 -22.60 -0.01 -26.08
N ASN A 192 -21.86 0.47 -25.05
CA ASN A 192 -22.20 0.27 -23.64
C ASN A 192 -22.72 1.52 -22.93
N GLU A 193 -22.62 2.70 -23.55
CA GLU A 193 -23.00 3.98 -22.96
C GLU A 193 -24.51 4.06 -22.64
N THR A 194 -25.35 3.44 -23.46
CA THR A 194 -26.82 3.56 -23.36
C THR A 194 -27.48 2.52 -22.44
N ILE A 195 -26.68 1.66 -21.81
CA ILE A 195 -27.19 0.52 -21.04
C ILE A 195 -27.76 0.95 -19.69
N ASP A 196 -27.21 1.99 -19.08
CA ASP A 196 -27.61 2.47 -17.75
C ASP A 196 -27.32 3.97 -17.59
N ASP A 197 -27.76 4.56 -16.47
CA ASP A 197 -27.63 6.00 -16.19
C ASP A 197 -26.17 6.47 -16.18
N TYR A 198 -25.24 5.62 -15.72
CA TYR A 198 -23.82 5.91 -15.65
C TYR A 198 -22.98 4.74 -16.16
N MET A 199 -21.78 5.07 -16.65
CA MET A 199 -20.78 4.09 -17.08
C MET A 199 -19.41 4.46 -16.53
N GLU A 200 -18.77 3.54 -15.81
CA GLU A 200 -17.37 3.65 -15.40
C GLU A 200 -16.48 2.98 -16.45
N ILE A 201 -15.54 3.76 -16.97
CA ILE A 201 -14.53 3.31 -17.92
C ILE A 201 -13.29 2.84 -17.14
N ARG A 202 -12.81 1.64 -17.47
CA ARG A 202 -11.57 1.07 -16.96
C ARG A 202 -10.70 0.61 -18.11
N GLU A 203 -9.41 0.89 -18.04
CA GLU A 203 -8.45 0.53 -19.08
C GLU A 203 -7.19 -0.01 -18.44
N GLY A 204 -6.53 -0.94 -19.13
CA GLY A 204 -5.34 -1.57 -18.62
C GLY A 204 -4.57 -2.32 -19.70
N MET A 205 -3.42 -2.83 -19.30
CA MET A 205 -2.62 -3.72 -20.13
C MET A 205 -2.11 -4.85 -19.24
N ASP A 206 -2.24 -6.09 -19.70
CA ASP A 206 -1.65 -7.25 -19.05
C ASP A 206 -0.63 -7.93 -19.95
N LEU A 207 0.13 -8.86 -19.37
CA LEU A 207 1.15 -9.62 -20.09
C LEU A 207 0.72 -11.08 -20.10
N MET A 208 0.54 -11.64 -21.30
CA MET A 208 0.06 -13.00 -21.44
C MET A 208 1.08 -13.99 -20.88
N ASN A 209 0.60 -14.99 -20.14
CA ASN A 209 1.41 -16.09 -19.58
C ASN A 209 2.55 -15.68 -18.62
N VAL A 210 2.53 -14.46 -18.09
CA VAL A 210 3.55 -13.99 -17.13
C VAL A 210 2.91 -13.30 -15.94
N VAL A 211 3.32 -13.70 -14.73
CA VAL A 211 2.92 -13.04 -13.49
C VAL A 211 3.70 -11.73 -13.36
N PHE A 212 3.00 -10.60 -13.53
CA PHE A 212 3.59 -9.28 -13.36
C PHE A 212 3.76 -8.95 -11.87
N LYS A 213 4.98 -8.58 -11.47
CA LYS A 213 5.32 -8.16 -10.11
C LYS A 213 5.82 -6.73 -10.13
N GLU A 214 5.05 -5.80 -9.55
CA GLU A 214 5.40 -4.38 -9.54
C GLU A 214 6.69 -4.06 -8.78
N ASN A 215 6.97 -4.76 -7.69
CA ASN A 215 8.11 -4.49 -6.83
C ASN A 215 8.88 -5.79 -6.57
N ILE A 216 10.18 -5.78 -6.89
CA ILE A 216 11.09 -6.89 -6.63
C ILE A 216 12.32 -6.36 -5.88
N LEU A 217 12.66 -7.02 -4.78
CA LEU A 217 13.90 -6.79 -4.04
C LEU A 217 14.97 -7.73 -4.56
N VAL A 218 15.99 -7.14 -5.17
CA VAL A 218 17.10 -7.85 -5.80
C VAL A 218 18.28 -7.82 -4.86
N PHE A 219 18.75 -8.99 -4.45
CA PHE A 219 19.94 -9.15 -3.64
C PHE A 219 21.13 -9.48 -4.52
N ARG A 220 22.27 -8.83 -4.28
CA ARG A 220 23.52 -9.16 -5.00
C ARG A 220 23.95 -10.60 -4.76
N ASN A 221 23.85 -11.05 -3.52
CA ASN A 221 24.13 -12.42 -3.13
C ASN A 221 23.03 -12.90 -2.16
N PRO A 222 22.14 -13.81 -2.58
CA PRO A 222 21.05 -14.29 -1.72
C PRO A 222 21.55 -15.09 -0.51
N ALA A 223 22.72 -15.75 -0.61
CA ALA A 223 23.31 -16.51 0.50
C ALA A 223 23.89 -15.60 1.59
N GLN A 224 24.16 -14.34 1.27
CA GLN A 224 24.69 -13.33 2.20
C GLN A 224 23.74 -12.12 2.24
N ALA A 225 22.47 -12.37 2.55
CA ALA A 225 21.52 -11.29 2.77
C ALA A 225 22.03 -10.36 3.89
N PRO A 226 22.04 -9.03 3.69
CA PRO A 226 22.58 -8.12 4.68
C PRO A 226 21.82 -8.22 6.01
N TRP A 227 22.55 -8.08 7.12
CA TRP A 227 21.99 -8.20 8.48
C TRP A 227 20.78 -7.29 8.73
N PHE A 228 20.73 -6.11 8.09
CA PHE A 228 19.64 -5.14 8.25
C PHE A 228 18.32 -5.57 7.58
N HIS A 229 18.33 -6.62 6.75
CA HIS A 229 17.13 -7.28 6.22
C HIS A 229 16.71 -8.52 7.03
N SER A 230 17.45 -8.88 8.09
CA SER A 230 17.11 -9.98 8.99
C SER A 230 15.86 -9.66 9.80
N LYS A 231 14.94 -10.63 9.88
CA LYS A 231 13.75 -10.53 10.74
C LYS A 231 14.12 -10.37 12.21
N LEU A 232 15.18 -11.06 12.66
CA LEU A 232 15.63 -11.00 14.05
C LEU A 232 16.16 -9.61 14.39
N ALA A 233 17.05 -9.08 13.55
CA ALA A 233 17.58 -7.73 13.75
C ALA A 233 16.44 -6.70 13.79
N TYR A 234 15.49 -6.78 12.84
CA TYR A 234 14.33 -5.89 12.82
C TYR A 234 13.53 -5.93 14.13
N TRP A 235 13.19 -7.11 14.63
CA TRP A 235 12.43 -7.25 15.87
C TRP A 235 13.21 -6.73 17.09
N LEU A 236 14.53 -6.97 17.16
CA LEU A 236 15.38 -6.44 18.23
C LEU A 236 15.41 -4.90 18.23
N PHE A 237 15.62 -4.26 17.07
CA PHE A 237 15.57 -2.80 16.99
C PHE A 237 14.15 -2.27 17.21
N SER A 238 13.12 -3.02 16.80
CA SER A 238 11.73 -2.65 17.01
C SER A 238 11.39 -2.59 18.49
N THR A 239 11.71 -3.62 19.30
CA THR A 239 11.43 -3.62 20.74
C THR A 239 12.18 -2.51 21.49
N MET A 240 13.34 -2.09 20.97
CA MET A 240 14.12 -0.96 21.49
C MET A 240 13.62 0.43 21.03
N LEU A 241 12.46 0.53 20.38
CA LEU A 241 11.91 1.77 19.79
C LEU A 241 12.81 2.42 18.72
N LEU A 242 13.72 1.63 18.13
CA LEU A 242 14.65 2.05 17.09
C LEU A 242 14.23 1.57 15.69
N SER A 243 12.94 1.23 15.50
CA SER A 243 12.45 0.82 14.18
C SER A 243 12.57 1.94 13.14
N TRP A 244 12.32 3.20 13.51
CA TRP A 244 12.40 4.32 12.57
C TRP A 244 13.83 4.59 12.07
N PRO A 245 14.85 4.73 12.95
CA PRO A 245 16.24 4.82 12.51
C PRO A 245 16.68 3.64 11.65
N LEU A 246 16.26 2.42 12.00
CA LEU A 246 16.55 1.23 11.19
C LEU A 246 15.93 1.34 9.80
N ARG A 247 14.66 1.76 9.68
CA ARG A 247 13.98 1.94 8.39
C ARG A 247 14.70 2.95 7.51
N VAL A 248 15.12 4.09 8.08
CA VAL A 248 15.92 5.11 7.36
C VAL A 248 17.26 4.53 6.91
N PHE A 249 17.97 3.82 7.79
CA PHE A 249 19.24 3.18 7.46
C PHE A 249 19.10 2.16 6.32
N VAL A 250 18.05 1.32 6.35
CA VAL A 250 17.76 0.35 5.30
C VAL A 250 17.50 1.06 3.97
N ASP A 251 16.72 2.14 3.97
CA ASP A 251 16.41 2.90 2.75
C ASP A 251 17.66 3.58 2.17
N CYS A 252 18.52 4.17 3.01
CA CYS A 252 19.81 4.73 2.58
C CYS A 252 20.77 3.67 1.99
N ARG A 253 20.66 2.42 2.43
CA ARG A 253 21.48 1.30 1.94
C ARG A 253 20.86 0.55 0.76
N THR A 254 19.62 0.85 0.41
CA THR A 254 18.88 0.19 -0.67
C THR A 254 18.86 1.10 -1.89
N ALA A 255 19.40 0.62 -3.01
CA ALA A 255 19.27 1.35 -4.27
C ALA A 255 17.86 1.21 -4.83
N HIS A 256 17.32 2.27 -5.44
CA HIS A 256 16.01 2.24 -6.09
C HIS A 256 16.20 2.35 -7.60
N ALA A 257 15.65 1.38 -8.33
CA ALA A 257 15.68 1.36 -9.79
C ALA A 257 14.25 1.27 -10.33
N HIS A 258 13.99 1.98 -11.42
CA HIS A 258 12.71 1.94 -12.12
C HIS A 258 12.90 1.34 -13.51
N CYS A 259 12.22 0.24 -13.78
CA CYS A 259 12.24 -0.44 -15.07
C CYS A 259 10.86 -0.36 -15.70
N GLN A 260 10.78 0.27 -16.87
CA GLN A 260 9.55 0.33 -17.64
C GLN A 260 9.65 -0.67 -18.79
N VAL A 261 8.72 -1.62 -18.81
CA VAL A 261 8.53 -2.56 -19.91
C VAL A 261 7.60 -1.90 -20.93
N ILE A 262 8.13 -1.54 -22.10
CA ILE A 262 7.42 -0.75 -23.12
C ILE A 262 7.28 -1.56 -24.40
N PHE A 263 6.04 -1.75 -24.84
CA PHE A 263 5.72 -2.37 -26.11
C PHE A 263 5.36 -1.32 -27.16
N ASN A 264 6.10 -1.28 -28.26
CA ASN A 264 5.78 -0.47 -29.43
C ASN A 264 4.80 -1.23 -30.33
N ILE A 265 3.64 -0.63 -30.56
CA ILE A 265 2.61 -1.11 -31.48
C ILE A 265 2.72 -0.30 -32.78
N SER A 266 2.95 -0.99 -33.88
CA SER A 266 3.20 -0.36 -35.18
C SER A 266 2.75 -1.25 -36.32
N ILE A 267 2.25 -0.65 -37.40
CA ILE A 267 1.99 -1.40 -38.63
C ILE A 267 3.32 -1.84 -39.27
N PRO A 268 3.47 -3.11 -39.68
CA PRO A 268 4.67 -3.57 -40.37
C PRO A 268 4.91 -2.79 -41.67
N THR A 269 6.15 -2.35 -41.89
CA THR A 269 6.54 -1.50 -43.03
C THR A 269 6.17 -2.07 -44.40
N TYR A 270 6.04 -3.40 -44.55
CA TYR A 270 5.64 -4.03 -45.80
C TYR A 270 4.19 -3.74 -46.20
N GLN A 271 3.29 -3.52 -45.23
CA GLN A 271 1.88 -3.19 -45.51
C GLN A 271 1.68 -1.70 -45.86
N GLN A 272 2.56 -0.81 -45.40
CA GLN A 272 2.51 0.61 -45.76
C GLN A 272 2.69 0.82 -47.27
N TYR A 273 3.62 0.10 -47.90
CA TYR A 273 3.84 0.21 -49.35
C TYR A 273 2.65 -0.26 -50.20
N ILE A 274 1.86 -1.21 -49.70
CA ILE A 274 0.69 -1.73 -50.42
C ILE A 274 -0.45 -0.70 -50.40
N GLN A 275 -0.68 -0.01 -49.26
CA GLN A 275 -1.72 1.02 -49.18
C GLN A 275 -1.39 2.28 -50.00
N TYR A 276 -0.14 2.75 -49.98
CA TYR A 276 0.27 3.91 -50.78
C TYR A 276 0.34 3.63 -52.29
N SER A 277 0.31 2.37 -52.72
CA SER A 277 0.24 1.99 -54.13
C SER A 277 -1.20 1.82 -54.65
N SER A 278 -2.20 1.88 -53.76
CA SER A 278 -3.62 1.69 -54.08
C SER A 278 -4.45 2.98 -54.01
N GLU A 279 -3.80 4.12 -53.74
CA GLU A 279 -4.32 5.48 -53.98
C GLU A 279 -3.75 6.04 -55.28
#